data_AF-A0A9X0A6A2-F1
#
_entry.id   AF-A0A9X0A6A2-F1
#
_cell.length_a   1.000
_cell.length_b   1.000
_cell.length_c   1.000
_cell.angle_alpha   90.00
_cell.angle_beta   90.00
_cell.angle_gamma   90.00
#
_symmetry.space_group_name_H-M   'P 1'
#
loop_
_entity.id
_entity.type
_entity.pdbx_description
1 polymer ?
#
loop_
_entity_poly.entity_id
_entity_poly.type
_entity_poly.pdbx_seq_one_letter_code
_entity_poly.pdbx_strand_id
1 'polypeptide(L)'
;MGRQVAKEIGATYYETSVVTMWGVHHVFESAIRTALITRRQTRFWSSHLKGVQRPQLQPPYLPEKADPPNVSVPSSSYKENLKGLLDSGMCADVEFLVDGQTIKAHRAILCAAAPTFAELFSLKEVKISSSFGPPEKLVFQDASVFGNPGSLPEVLWLWIPITASGSVKHTTLPFKLSGNIPLEACTEELEEAARNLQLVSLVDYVANIVNNTEYMNTEVHSRMVREMTSCAKKLVNSQMFSDIVFQIEGRIVMAHKAFLVAQCEMMEAMFMTGHFKESGVQVVEFKDTSCDAFLKVLEYLYTGQCPSLCVDDIIDVMALANFFCLTRLVALCEQLIIKELQVAMATNEMAVAEDIIGYLLEAQIHNATQLEAWCIHFIATHYNAICRQCPKHIKNLDSLTLKSIEKKRWPPPWYILEADWFEKATRELDNEKAAEKLRKSSKHIRHKRKCSCL
;
A
#
# COMPACT_ATOMS: atom_id res chain seq x y z
N MET A 1 -26.89 -33.59 -5.61
CA MET A 1 -27.89 -34.20 -6.53
C MET A 1 -27.26 -35.27 -7.42
N GLY A 2 -26.18 -35.00 -8.16
CA GLY A 2 -25.57 -35.96 -9.10
C GLY A 2 -25.04 -37.28 -8.49
N ARG A 3 -24.34 -37.23 -7.35
CA ARG A 3 -23.81 -38.44 -6.68
C ARG A 3 -24.91 -39.41 -6.21
N GLN A 4 -26.04 -38.87 -5.78
CA GLN A 4 -27.18 -39.68 -5.34
C GLN A 4 -27.79 -40.43 -6.53
N VAL A 5 -27.98 -39.74 -7.65
CA VAL A 5 -28.44 -40.35 -8.91
C VAL A 5 -27.48 -41.44 -9.39
N ALA A 6 -26.17 -41.17 -9.38
CA ALA A 6 -25.15 -42.16 -9.76
C ALA A 6 -25.24 -43.43 -8.90
N LYS A 7 -25.45 -43.27 -7.59
CA LYS A 7 -25.65 -44.39 -6.66
C LYS A 7 -26.93 -45.17 -6.95
N GLU A 8 -28.04 -44.49 -7.26
CA GLU A 8 -29.33 -45.12 -7.57
C GLU A 8 -29.26 -46.00 -8.84
N ILE A 9 -28.51 -45.56 -9.85
CA ILE A 9 -28.32 -46.31 -11.10
C ILE A 9 -27.12 -47.27 -11.07
N GLY A 10 -26.41 -47.37 -9.93
CA GLY A 10 -25.23 -48.23 -9.79
C GLY A 10 -24.03 -47.80 -10.66
N ALA A 11 -23.94 -46.52 -11.02
CA ALA A 11 -22.85 -45.95 -11.81
C ALA A 11 -21.82 -45.24 -10.94
N THR A 12 -20.57 -45.18 -11.42
CA THR A 12 -19.52 -44.35 -10.80
C THR A 12 -19.80 -42.88 -11.11
N TYR A 13 -19.80 -42.04 -10.08
CA TYR A 13 -19.93 -40.59 -10.24
C TYR A 13 -18.62 -39.97 -10.72
N TYR A 14 -18.73 -38.97 -11.60
CA TYR A 14 -17.62 -38.14 -12.04
C TYR A 14 -18.06 -36.68 -12.12
N GLU A 15 -17.20 -35.79 -11.64
CA GLU A 15 -17.35 -34.34 -11.76
C GLU A 15 -16.53 -33.86 -12.97
N THR A 16 -17.09 -32.93 -13.75
CA THR A 16 -16.38 -32.33 -14.88
C THR A 16 -16.50 -30.81 -14.88
N SER A 17 -15.46 -30.15 -15.37
CA SER A 17 -15.48 -28.73 -15.68
C SER A 17 -14.94 -28.53 -17.08
N VAL A 18 -15.74 -27.90 -17.94
CA VAL A 18 -15.33 -27.56 -19.31
C VAL A 18 -14.30 -26.42 -19.30
N VAL A 19 -14.35 -25.56 -18.28
CA VAL A 19 -13.43 -24.40 -18.17
C VAL A 19 -12.03 -24.85 -17.79
N THR A 20 -11.90 -25.73 -16.80
CA THR A 20 -10.58 -26.23 -16.35
C THR A 20 -10.19 -27.54 -17.03
N MET A 21 -11.05 -28.06 -17.92
CA MET A 21 -10.96 -29.40 -18.52
C MET A 21 -10.88 -30.54 -17.49
N TRP A 22 -11.17 -30.26 -16.21
CA TRP A 22 -11.10 -31.26 -15.14
C TRP A 22 -12.08 -32.40 -15.39
N GLY A 23 -11.61 -33.63 -15.20
CA GLY A 23 -12.46 -34.82 -15.20
C GLY A 23 -13.03 -35.25 -16.56
N VAL A 24 -12.95 -34.40 -17.60
CA VAL A 24 -13.54 -34.67 -18.92
C VAL A 24 -13.00 -35.99 -19.48
N HIS A 25 -11.67 -36.17 -19.49
CA HIS A 25 -11.04 -37.40 -19.95
C HIS A 25 -11.44 -38.62 -19.10
N HIS A 26 -11.53 -38.45 -17.77
CA HIS A 26 -11.86 -39.52 -16.83
C HIS A 26 -13.28 -40.06 -17.08
N VAL A 27 -14.22 -39.17 -17.40
CA VAL A 27 -15.60 -39.56 -17.78
C VAL A 27 -15.61 -40.36 -19.06
N PHE A 28 -14.96 -39.88 -20.12
CA PHE A 28 -14.98 -40.57 -21.42
C PHE A 28 -14.32 -41.95 -21.33
N GLU A 29 -13.13 -42.05 -20.72
CA GLU A 29 -12.48 -43.35 -20.53
C GLU A 29 -13.33 -44.32 -19.72
N SER A 30 -13.95 -43.84 -18.64
CA SER A 30 -14.75 -44.67 -17.76
C SER A 30 -16.07 -45.10 -18.42
N ALA A 31 -16.67 -44.25 -19.25
CA ALA A 31 -17.81 -44.60 -20.08
C ALA A 31 -17.45 -45.70 -21.10
N ILE A 32 -16.29 -45.57 -21.77
CA ILE A 32 -15.78 -46.59 -22.69
C ILE A 32 -15.53 -47.91 -21.96
N ARG A 33 -14.86 -47.88 -20.80
CA ARG A 33 -14.63 -49.08 -19.97
C ARG A 33 -15.94 -49.75 -19.58
N THR A 34 -16.95 -48.97 -19.17
CA THR A 34 -18.29 -49.47 -18.82
C THR A 34 -18.97 -50.13 -20.01
N ALA A 35 -18.96 -49.49 -21.18
CA ALA A 35 -19.54 -50.02 -22.40
C ALA A 35 -18.86 -51.34 -22.84
N LEU A 36 -17.53 -51.41 -22.78
CA LEU A 36 -16.76 -52.61 -23.12
C LEU A 36 -17.02 -53.77 -22.15
N ILE A 37 -17.14 -53.50 -20.84
CA ILE A 37 -17.49 -54.51 -19.84
C ILE A 37 -18.91 -55.03 -20.08
N THR A 38 -19.87 -54.14 -20.36
CA THR A 38 -21.25 -54.52 -20.66
C THR A 38 -21.32 -55.39 -21.92
N ARG A 39 -20.58 -55.02 -22.99
CA ARG A 39 -20.48 -55.81 -24.23
C ARG A 39 -19.88 -57.20 -24.01
N ARG A 40 -18.96 -57.36 -23.05
CA ARG A 40 -18.42 -58.68 -22.69
C ARG A 40 -19.48 -59.59 -22.05
N GLN A 41 -20.40 -59.03 -21.27
CA GLN A 41 -21.46 -59.82 -20.62
C GLN A 41 -22.47 -60.39 -21.64
N THR A 42 -22.62 -59.75 -22.80
CA THR A 42 -23.58 -60.16 -23.84
C THR A 42 -23.01 -61.11 -24.90
N ARG A 43 -21.68 -61.32 -24.98
CA ARG A 43 -21.03 -62.22 -25.96
C ARG A 43 -20.11 -63.25 -25.31
N PHE A 44 -20.45 -64.53 -25.46
CA PHE A 44 -19.86 -65.68 -24.73
C PHE A 44 -18.36 -65.94 -25.00
N TRP A 45 -17.75 -65.36 -26.04
CA TRP A 45 -16.37 -65.65 -26.49
C TRP A 45 -15.46 -64.41 -26.71
N SER A 46 -15.68 -63.28 -26.03
CA SER A 46 -14.80 -62.09 -26.18
C SER A 46 -13.58 -62.12 -25.24
N SER A 47 -12.62 -63.01 -25.49
CA SER A 47 -11.39 -63.16 -24.69
C SER A 47 -10.52 -61.90 -24.64
N HIS A 48 -10.48 -61.12 -25.73
CA HIS A 48 -9.76 -59.85 -25.84
C HIS A 48 -10.22 -58.77 -24.84
N LEU A 49 -11.46 -58.88 -24.33
CA LEU A 49 -12.02 -57.94 -23.35
C LEU A 49 -11.79 -58.36 -21.89
N LYS A 50 -11.04 -59.45 -21.65
CA LYS A 50 -10.76 -59.94 -20.28
C LYS A 50 -9.88 -58.98 -19.46
N GLY A 51 -9.04 -58.18 -20.12
CA GLY A 51 -8.14 -57.21 -19.49
C GLY A 51 -8.72 -55.82 -19.26
N VAL A 52 -9.97 -55.55 -19.69
CA VAL A 52 -10.59 -54.24 -19.50
C VAL A 52 -10.79 -53.97 -18.01
N GLN A 53 -10.21 -52.88 -17.52
CA GLN A 53 -10.34 -52.46 -16.14
C GLN A 53 -11.72 -51.87 -15.87
N ARG A 54 -12.22 -52.04 -14.64
CA ARG A 54 -13.44 -51.37 -14.18
C ARG A 54 -13.26 -49.83 -14.19
N PRO A 55 -14.36 -49.07 -14.31
CA PRO A 55 -14.34 -47.63 -14.07
C PRO A 55 -13.63 -47.30 -12.76
N GLN A 56 -12.71 -46.34 -12.80
CA GLN A 56 -11.91 -45.96 -11.63
C GLN A 56 -12.58 -44.82 -10.87
N LEU A 57 -12.39 -44.79 -9.54
CA LEU A 57 -12.83 -43.65 -8.74
C LEU A 57 -12.09 -42.37 -9.18
N GLN A 58 -12.80 -41.25 -9.19
CA GLN A 58 -12.21 -39.95 -9.49
C GLN A 58 -11.92 -39.21 -8.18
N PRO A 59 -10.72 -38.62 -8.01
CA PRO A 59 -10.48 -37.72 -6.90
C PRO A 59 -11.41 -36.50 -6.98
N PRO A 60 -11.87 -35.95 -5.85
CA PRO A 60 -12.68 -34.73 -5.87
C PRO A 60 -11.91 -33.58 -6.49
N TYR A 61 -12.62 -32.67 -7.15
CA TYR A 61 -12.03 -31.45 -7.68
C TYR A 61 -11.64 -30.52 -6.54
N LEU A 62 -10.36 -30.16 -6.43
CA LEU A 62 -9.90 -29.09 -5.54
C LEU A 62 -9.85 -27.79 -6.33
N PRO A 63 -10.67 -26.78 -6.00
CA PRO A 63 -10.56 -25.47 -6.63
C PRO A 63 -9.18 -24.86 -6.38
N GLU A 64 -8.70 -24.07 -7.34
CA GLU A 64 -7.46 -23.31 -7.17
C GLU A 64 -7.61 -22.33 -6.00
N LYS A 65 -6.50 -22.14 -5.28
CA LYS A 65 -6.42 -21.15 -4.20
C LYS A 65 -6.51 -19.77 -4.84
N ALA A 66 -7.32 -18.88 -4.27
CA ALA A 66 -7.42 -17.51 -4.74
C ALA A 66 -6.05 -16.81 -4.59
N ASP A 67 -5.79 -15.83 -5.46
CA ASP A 67 -4.62 -14.95 -5.31
C ASP A 67 -4.79 -13.99 -4.13
N PRO A 68 -3.69 -13.57 -3.48
CA PRO A 68 -3.74 -12.56 -2.44
C PRO A 68 -4.24 -11.21 -3.01
N PRO A 69 -4.98 -10.42 -2.21
CA PRO A 69 -5.44 -9.11 -2.65
C PRO A 69 -4.27 -8.18 -2.96
N ASN A 70 -4.45 -7.32 -3.96
CA ASN A 70 -3.46 -6.32 -4.34
C ASN A 70 -3.46 -5.16 -3.35
N VAL A 71 -2.27 -4.69 -2.99
CA VAL A 71 -2.05 -3.54 -2.10
C VAL A 71 -1.53 -2.39 -2.97
N SER A 72 -2.30 -1.31 -3.00
CA SER A 72 -1.97 -0.13 -3.79
C SER A 72 -1.80 1.10 -2.90
N VAL A 73 -0.81 1.91 -3.21
CA VAL A 73 -0.57 3.19 -2.54
C VAL A 73 -1.03 4.31 -3.48
N PRO A 74 -1.97 5.18 -3.05
CA PRO A 74 -2.37 6.34 -3.84
C PRO A 74 -1.19 7.24 -4.21
N SER A 75 -1.28 7.93 -5.34
CA SER A 75 -0.33 8.98 -5.71
C SER A 75 -0.34 10.08 -4.66
N SER A 76 0.83 10.69 -4.42
CA SER A 76 0.95 11.82 -3.48
C SER A 76 0.25 13.06 -4.04
N SER A 77 -0.51 13.77 -3.20
CA SER A 77 -1.07 15.11 -3.48
C SER A 77 -0.20 16.24 -2.90
N TYR A 78 1.01 15.91 -2.43
CA TYR A 78 1.84 16.82 -1.65
C TYR A 78 2.14 18.14 -2.35
N LYS A 79 2.45 18.09 -3.65
CA LYS A 79 2.77 19.27 -4.45
C LYS A 79 1.52 20.14 -4.64
N GLU A 80 0.40 19.52 -4.98
CA GLU A 80 -0.90 20.18 -5.20
C GLU A 80 -1.40 20.86 -3.91
N ASN A 81 -1.19 20.23 -2.77
CA ASN A 81 -1.54 20.75 -1.46
C ASN A 81 -0.78 22.02 -1.11
N LEU A 82 0.54 22.04 -1.33
CA LEU A 82 1.38 23.21 -1.02
C LEU A 82 1.16 24.33 -2.01
N LYS A 83 0.86 23.96 -3.26
CA LYS A 83 0.38 24.86 -4.28
C LYS A 83 -0.89 25.60 -3.82
N GLY A 84 -1.89 24.86 -3.33
CA GLY A 84 -3.14 25.42 -2.80
C GLY A 84 -2.93 26.29 -1.55
N LEU A 85 -2.02 25.89 -0.65
CA LEU A 85 -1.65 26.70 0.51
C LEU A 85 -1.12 28.08 0.06
N LEU A 86 -0.28 28.09 -0.96
CA LEU A 86 0.36 29.31 -1.44
C LEU A 86 -0.62 30.23 -2.16
N ASP A 87 -1.50 29.68 -2.99
CA ASP A 87 -2.61 30.43 -3.62
C ASP A 87 -3.53 31.10 -2.60
N SER A 88 -3.87 30.39 -1.52
CA SER A 88 -4.77 30.91 -0.49
C SER A 88 -4.10 31.98 0.40
N GLY A 89 -2.76 31.95 0.51
CA GLY A 89 -2.01 32.75 1.48
C GLY A 89 -2.29 32.39 2.94
N MET A 90 -2.93 31.24 3.21
CA MET A 90 -3.18 30.74 4.56
C MET A 90 -1.87 30.46 5.27
N CYS A 91 -1.74 30.82 6.55
CA CYS A 91 -0.51 30.74 7.34
C CYS A 91 0.67 31.59 6.82
N ALA A 92 0.47 32.51 5.87
CA ALA A 92 1.58 33.32 5.35
C ALA A 92 2.16 34.27 6.40
N ASP A 93 3.45 34.15 6.65
CA ASP A 93 4.20 34.89 7.68
C ASP A 93 5.27 35.84 7.09
N VAL A 94 5.38 35.90 5.75
CA VAL A 94 6.22 36.85 5.02
C VAL A 94 5.51 37.37 3.77
N GLU A 95 5.80 38.63 3.40
CA GLU A 95 5.28 39.27 2.19
C GLU A 95 6.41 39.93 1.38
N PHE A 96 6.37 39.77 0.07
CA PHE A 96 7.26 40.43 -0.89
C PHE A 96 6.46 41.45 -1.69
N LEU A 97 6.92 42.70 -1.71
CA LEU A 97 6.34 43.76 -2.53
C LEU A 97 7.18 43.93 -3.79
N VAL A 98 6.60 43.62 -4.94
CA VAL A 98 7.29 43.71 -6.25
C VAL A 98 6.38 44.38 -7.25
N ASP A 99 6.85 45.47 -7.85
CA ASP A 99 6.13 46.27 -8.84
C ASP A 99 4.69 46.65 -8.40
N GLY A 100 4.53 46.93 -7.10
CA GLY A 100 3.25 47.28 -6.50
C GLY A 100 2.32 46.10 -6.20
N GLN A 101 2.74 44.86 -6.47
CA GLN A 101 2.03 43.63 -6.10
C GLN A 101 2.58 43.02 -4.81
N THR A 102 1.70 42.48 -3.97
CA THR A 102 2.07 41.80 -2.73
C THR A 102 1.97 40.28 -2.91
N ILE A 103 3.09 39.60 -2.72
CA ILE A 103 3.20 38.14 -2.78
C ILE A 103 3.33 37.62 -1.35
N LYS A 104 2.35 36.84 -0.91
CA LYS A 104 2.37 36.16 0.39
C LYS A 104 3.14 34.85 0.27
N ALA A 105 3.94 34.52 1.28
CA ALA A 105 4.67 33.26 1.34
C ALA A 105 4.92 32.82 2.79
N HIS A 106 5.62 31.69 2.95
CA HIS A 106 5.87 31.04 4.23
C HIS A 106 7.37 30.86 4.44
N ARG A 107 7.95 31.46 5.50
CA ARG A 107 9.40 31.42 5.76
C ARG A 107 9.93 29.99 5.81
N ALA A 108 9.24 29.09 6.51
CA ALA A 108 9.65 27.69 6.62
C ALA A 108 9.70 26.97 5.26
N ILE A 109 8.69 27.16 4.40
CA ILE A 109 8.65 26.55 3.06
C ILE A 109 9.74 27.17 2.17
N LEU A 110 9.94 28.48 2.24
CA LEU A 110 11.01 29.16 1.51
C LEU A 110 12.39 28.65 1.92
N CYS A 111 12.65 28.46 3.21
CA CYS A 111 13.90 27.88 3.69
C CYS A 111 14.08 26.41 3.30
N ALA A 112 12.99 25.64 3.19
CA ALA A 112 13.03 24.29 2.65
C ALA A 112 13.37 24.26 1.15
N ALA A 113 12.89 25.23 0.39
CA ALA A 113 13.16 25.36 -1.04
C ALA A 113 14.56 25.95 -1.34
N ALA A 114 14.96 26.97 -0.57
CA ALA A 114 16.22 27.69 -0.71
C ALA A 114 16.77 28.06 0.68
N PRO A 115 17.77 27.31 1.20
CA PRO A 115 18.33 27.53 2.54
C PRO A 115 18.89 28.94 2.78
N THR A 116 19.29 29.65 1.73
CA THR A 116 19.76 31.05 1.79
C THR A 116 18.74 32.01 2.41
N PHE A 117 17.44 31.69 2.35
CA PHE A 117 16.41 32.46 3.04
C PHE A 117 16.56 32.45 4.56
N ALA A 118 17.14 31.40 5.16
CA ALA A 118 17.30 31.32 6.61
C ALA A 118 18.22 32.45 7.12
N GLU A 119 19.32 32.71 6.43
CA GLU A 119 20.23 33.81 6.72
C GLU A 119 19.55 35.16 6.49
N LEU A 120 18.80 35.29 5.39
CA LEU A 120 18.08 36.51 5.04
C LEU A 120 17.05 36.91 6.11
N PHE A 121 16.25 35.96 6.58
CA PHE A 121 15.25 36.21 7.62
C PHE A 121 15.90 36.51 8.97
N SER A 122 16.96 35.78 9.33
CA SER A 122 17.70 36.01 10.58
C SER A 122 18.31 37.42 10.66
N LEU A 123 18.92 37.90 9.58
CA LEU A 123 19.52 39.24 9.52
C LEU A 123 18.49 40.37 9.70
N LYS A 124 17.25 40.16 9.23
CA LYS A 124 16.17 41.15 9.37
C LYS A 124 15.48 41.07 10.72
N GLU A 125 15.30 39.90 11.30
CA GLU A 125 14.75 39.78 12.66
C GLU A 125 15.65 40.49 13.69
N VAL A 126 16.97 40.42 13.54
CA VAL A 126 17.90 41.22 14.37
C VAL A 126 17.65 42.72 14.22
N LYS A 127 17.37 43.20 12.99
CA LYS A 127 17.04 44.62 12.76
C LYS A 127 15.68 45.00 13.36
N ILE A 128 14.66 44.16 13.24
CA ILE A 128 13.31 44.43 13.75
C ILE A 128 13.26 44.32 15.28
N SER A 129 13.99 43.39 15.89
CA SER A 129 14.06 43.24 17.34
C SER A 129 14.70 44.45 18.05
N SER A 130 15.44 45.30 17.32
CA SER A 130 15.96 46.58 17.83
C SER A 130 14.93 47.73 17.81
N SER A 131 13.77 47.52 17.16
CA SER A 131 12.59 48.40 17.25
C SER A 131 11.54 47.75 18.16
N PHE A 132 11.23 48.39 19.30
CA PHE A 132 10.25 47.87 20.27
C PHE A 132 8.82 47.87 19.68
N GLY A 133 8.34 46.71 19.25
CA GLY A 133 6.97 46.47 18.79
C GLY A 133 6.62 44.97 18.76
N PRO A 134 5.32 44.60 18.66
CA PRO A 134 4.91 43.21 18.44
C PRO A 134 5.53 42.68 17.13
N PRO A 135 5.68 41.35 16.94
CA PRO A 135 6.30 40.81 15.73
C PRO A 135 5.49 41.22 14.49
N GLU A 136 5.97 42.26 13.80
CA GLU A 136 5.39 42.75 12.57
C GLU A 136 5.60 41.71 11.45
N LYS A 137 4.61 41.59 10.58
CA LYS A 137 4.72 40.77 9.37
C LYS A 137 5.94 41.24 8.56
N LEU A 138 6.81 40.32 8.18
CA LEU A 138 8.08 40.68 7.56
C LEU A 138 7.85 41.07 6.09
N VAL A 139 8.01 42.35 5.77
CA VAL A 139 7.81 42.89 4.41
C VAL A 139 9.17 43.17 3.74
N PHE A 140 9.35 42.70 2.51
CA PHE A 140 10.49 43.04 1.66
C PHE A 140 10.06 44.01 0.56
N GLN A 141 10.62 45.23 0.59
CA GLN A 141 10.46 46.22 -0.48
C GLN A 141 11.47 45.95 -1.60
N ASP A 142 11.03 46.12 -2.85
CA ASP A 142 11.80 46.01 -4.11
C ASP A 142 12.47 44.64 -4.36
N ALA A 143 12.31 43.70 -3.43
CA ALA A 143 12.81 42.32 -3.45
C ALA A 143 14.22 42.17 -4.07
N SER A 144 15.15 43.08 -3.71
CA SER A 144 16.49 43.20 -4.30
C SER A 144 17.38 41.95 -4.14
N VAL A 145 16.94 40.96 -3.36
CA VAL A 145 17.59 39.64 -3.23
C VAL A 145 17.51 38.84 -4.53
N PHE A 146 16.54 39.16 -5.40
CA PHE A 146 16.27 38.44 -6.62
C PHE A 146 16.90 39.06 -7.88
N GLY A 147 17.42 40.29 -7.81
CA GLY A 147 18.01 41.02 -8.94
C GLY A 147 17.40 42.42 -9.09
N ASN A 148 17.38 42.96 -10.32
CA ASN A 148 16.69 44.20 -10.69
C ASN A 148 15.23 44.24 -10.19
N PRO A 149 14.69 45.40 -9.77
CA PRO A 149 13.27 45.53 -9.46
C PRO A 149 12.43 45.14 -10.69
N GLY A 150 11.71 44.02 -10.56
CA GLY A 150 10.99 43.32 -11.65
C GLY A 150 11.54 41.93 -12.03
N SER A 151 12.71 41.56 -11.53
CA SER A 151 13.36 40.25 -11.73
C SER A 151 13.12 39.29 -10.57
N LEU A 152 11.94 39.36 -9.94
CA LEU A 152 11.50 38.19 -9.18
C LEU A 152 11.51 37.03 -10.16
N PRO A 153 12.41 36.05 -9.99
CA PRO A 153 12.39 34.92 -10.87
C PRO A 153 11.05 34.22 -10.68
N GLU A 154 10.59 33.62 -11.76
CA GLU A 154 9.55 32.60 -11.68
C GLU A 154 10.00 31.37 -10.84
N VAL A 155 11.16 31.42 -10.17
CA VAL A 155 11.76 30.37 -9.31
C VAL A 155 10.99 30.23 -8.00
N LEU A 156 10.48 31.33 -7.44
CA LEU A 156 9.54 31.21 -6.30
C LEU A 156 8.23 30.52 -6.74
N TRP A 157 7.99 30.41 -8.06
CA TRP A 157 6.76 29.93 -8.68
C TRP A 157 6.78 28.43 -9.00
N LEU A 158 7.84 27.72 -8.55
CA LEU A 158 7.86 26.25 -8.45
C LEU A 158 6.90 25.72 -7.37
N TRP A 159 6.49 26.58 -6.44
CA TRP A 159 5.46 26.31 -5.43
C TRP A 159 4.33 27.37 -5.42
N ILE A 160 4.57 28.62 -5.88
CA ILE A 160 3.52 29.64 -6.08
C ILE A 160 2.87 29.44 -7.45
N PRO A 161 1.55 29.24 -7.55
CA PRO A 161 0.87 29.25 -8.84
C PRO A 161 0.85 30.66 -9.40
N ILE A 162 1.34 30.75 -10.62
CA ILE A 162 1.08 31.78 -11.63
C ILE A 162 -0.13 32.67 -11.26
N THR A 163 0.14 33.89 -10.78
CA THR A 163 -0.44 35.11 -11.36
C THR A 163 0.52 36.29 -11.13
N ALA A 164 1.36 36.58 -12.12
CA ALA A 164 1.79 37.95 -12.40
C ALA A 164 2.43 38.04 -13.78
N SER A 165 1.62 38.32 -14.81
CA SER A 165 2.08 39.31 -15.78
C SER A 165 0.96 40.31 -15.97
N GLY A 166 1.27 41.57 -15.66
CA GLY A 166 0.53 42.68 -16.22
C GLY A 166 0.72 42.61 -17.73
N SER A 167 -0.24 41.98 -18.41
CA SER A 167 -0.37 41.88 -19.87
C SER A 167 0.36 40.73 -20.57
N VAL A 168 -0.13 39.49 -20.46
CA VAL A 168 -0.45 38.64 -21.64
C VAL A 168 -1.65 37.73 -21.30
N LYS A 169 -2.60 37.72 -22.23
CA LYS A 169 -3.86 36.96 -22.31
C LYS A 169 -3.94 35.67 -21.49
N HIS A 170 -5.08 35.51 -20.81
CA HIS A 170 -5.59 34.27 -20.22
C HIS A 170 -5.22 33.01 -21.02
N THR A 171 -4.16 32.34 -20.60
CA THR A 171 -4.00 30.91 -20.84
C THR A 171 -3.45 30.33 -19.55
N THR A 172 -4.35 29.90 -18.69
CA THR A 172 -4.10 28.86 -17.69
C THR A 172 -3.54 27.64 -18.43
N LEU A 173 -2.22 27.56 -18.56
CA LEU A 173 -1.57 26.36 -19.08
C LEU A 173 -1.65 25.31 -17.98
N PRO A 174 -2.23 24.13 -18.25
CA PRO A 174 -2.37 23.10 -17.26
C PRO A 174 -0.96 22.65 -16.85
N PHE A 175 -0.64 22.79 -15.57
CA PHE A 175 0.48 22.11 -14.94
C PHE A 175 0.23 20.61 -15.17
N LYS A 176 0.81 20.06 -16.25
CA LYS A 176 0.73 18.63 -16.52
C LYS A 176 1.45 17.97 -15.35
N LEU A 177 0.87 16.90 -14.80
CA LEU A 177 1.36 16.12 -13.65
C LEU A 177 2.79 15.56 -13.79
N SER A 178 3.58 15.97 -14.78
CA SER A 178 4.94 15.51 -15.08
C SER A 178 6.03 16.11 -14.19
N GLY A 179 5.73 17.07 -13.30
CA GLY A 179 6.68 17.57 -12.31
C GLY A 179 7.84 18.44 -12.85
N ASN A 180 7.97 18.62 -14.16
CA ASN A 180 8.97 19.49 -14.78
C ASN A 180 8.52 20.96 -14.74
N ILE A 181 9.51 21.87 -14.63
CA ILE A 181 9.29 23.31 -14.81
C ILE A 181 8.84 23.55 -16.26
N PRO A 182 7.80 24.37 -16.50
CA PRO A 182 7.39 24.73 -17.86
C PRO A 182 8.55 25.36 -18.63
N LEU A 183 8.74 24.98 -19.89
CA LEU A 183 9.86 25.45 -20.71
C LEU A 183 9.83 26.97 -20.89
N GLU A 184 8.63 27.53 -21.02
CA GLU A 184 8.38 28.96 -21.12
C GLU A 184 8.85 29.75 -19.89
N ALA A 185 8.99 29.08 -18.74
CA ALA A 185 9.42 29.73 -17.51
C ALA A 185 10.94 29.77 -17.34
N CYS A 186 11.69 29.03 -18.17
CA CYS A 186 13.14 28.93 -18.07
C CYS A 186 13.83 30.07 -18.82
N THR A 187 13.85 31.24 -18.18
CA THR A 187 14.46 32.47 -18.70
C THR A 187 15.84 32.77 -18.10
N GLU A 188 16.56 33.74 -18.66
CA GLU A 188 17.85 34.19 -18.11
C GLU A 188 17.67 34.84 -16.72
N GLU A 189 16.55 35.53 -16.48
CA GLU A 189 16.20 36.10 -15.18
C GLU A 189 15.98 35.00 -14.12
N LEU A 190 15.34 33.89 -14.51
CA LEU A 190 15.16 32.72 -13.67
C LEU A 190 16.53 32.15 -13.23
N GLU A 191 17.45 32.05 -14.18
CA GLU A 191 18.80 31.55 -13.95
C GLU A 191 19.61 32.49 -13.03
N GLU A 192 19.53 33.80 -13.23
CA GLU A 192 20.22 34.80 -12.41
C GLU A 192 19.77 34.75 -10.95
N ALA A 193 18.46 34.70 -10.72
CA ALA A 193 17.99 34.66 -9.35
C ALA A 193 18.21 33.29 -8.69
N ALA A 194 18.19 32.19 -9.46
CA ALA A 194 18.63 30.89 -8.96
C ALA A 194 20.09 30.95 -8.50
N ARG A 195 20.98 31.66 -9.22
CA ARG A 195 22.36 31.92 -8.78
C ARG A 195 22.40 32.75 -7.48
N ASN A 196 21.62 33.81 -7.39
CA ASN A 196 21.55 34.67 -6.19
C ASN A 196 21.09 33.91 -4.95
N LEU A 197 20.13 32.98 -5.12
CA LEU A 197 19.64 32.08 -4.07
C LEU A 197 20.54 30.86 -3.85
N GLN A 198 21.63 30.72 -4.60
CA GLN A 198 22.58 29.60 -4.56
C GLN A 198 21.93 28.24 -4.85
N LEU A 199 20.92 28.22 -5.72
CA LEU A 199 20.21 27.02 -6.17
C LEU A 199 20.92 26.37 -7.35
N VAL A 200 22.08 25.74 -7.12
CA VAL A 200 22.95 25.18 -8.17
C VAL A 200 22.20 24.25 -9.12
N SER A 201 21.40 23.31 -8.59
CA SER A 201 20.64 22.37 -9.41
C SER A 201 19.60 23.06 -10.30
N LEU A 202 19.04 24.19 -9.86
CA LEU A 202 18.09 24.96 -10.67
C LEU A 202 18.81 25.76 -11.76
N VAL A 203 19.99 26.31 -11.46
CA VAL A 203 20.85 26.94 -12.47
C VAL A 203 21.18 25.94 -13.58
N ASP A 204 21.62 24.73 -13.23
CA ASP A 204 21.90 23.66 -14.20
C ASP A 204 20.65 23.30 -15.02
N TYR A 205 19.49 23.22 -14.38
CA TYR A 205 18.23 22.86 -15.03
C TYR A 205 17.82 23.89 -16.09
N VAL A 206 17.89 25.17 -15.74
CA VAL A 206 17.53 26.29 -16.61
C VAL A 206 18.54 26.43 -17.75
N ALA A 207 19.84 26.37 -17.43
CA ALA A 207 20.90 26.40 -18.42
C ALA A 207 20.74 25.27 -19.45
N ASN A 208 20.34 24.07 -19.02
CA ASN A 208 20.08 22.96 -19.95
C ASN A 208 18.90 23.26 -20.90
N ILE A 209 17.85 23.94 -20.44
CA ILE A 209 16.71 24.29 -21.30
C ILE A 209 17.12 25.40 -22.28
N VAL A 210 17.76 26.46 -21.79
CA VAL A 210 18.24 27.58 -22.60
C VAL A 210 19.21 27.10 -23.69
N ASN A 211 20.06 26.12 -23.37
CA ASN A 211 21.04 25.54 -24.31
C ASN A 211 20.49 24.37 -25.16
N ASN A 212 19.19 24.08 -25.12
CA ASN A 212 18.55 22.96 -25.84
C ASN A 212 19.13 21.56 -25.49
N THR A 213 19.58 21.36 -24.26
CA THR A 213 20.07 20.09 -23.67
C THR A 213 19.12 19.52 -22.62
N GLU A 214 17.82 19.77 -22.75
CA GLU A 214 16.75 19.38 -21.81
C GLU A 214 16.70 17.88 -21.46
N TYR A 215 17.20 16.99 -22.32
CA TYR A 215 17.29 15.54 -22.04
C TYR A 215 18.13 15.23 -20.78
N MET A 216 19.04 16.14 -20.39
CA MET A 216 19.87 16.02 -19.19
C MET A 216 19.10 16.30 -17.89
N ASN A 217 17.89 16.90 -17.97
CA ASN A 217 17.18 17.40 -16.80
C ASN A 217 16.49 16.33 -15.94
N THR A 218 16.42 15.08 -16.39
CA THR A 218 15.82 14.00 -15.59
C THR A 218 16.57 13.80 -14.26
N GLU A 219 17.91 13.76 -14.30
CA GLU A 219 18.72 13.60 -13.08
C GLU A 219 18.82 14.91 -12.29
N VAL A 220 18.86 16.05 -12.98
CA VAL A 220 18.89 17.38 -12.33
C VAL A 220 17.61 17.61 -11.53
N HIS A 221 16.44 17.35 -12.11
CA HIS A 221 15.17 17.44 -11.39
C HIS A 221 15.12 16.47 -10.20
N SER A 222 15.60 15.24 -10.37
CA SER A 222 15.68 14.27 -9.27
C SER A 222 16.57 14.77 -8.13
N ARG A 223 17.68 15.44 -8.46
CA ARG A 223 18.56 16.08 -7.48
C ARG A 223 17.88 17.24 -6.76
N MET A 224 17.21 18.15 -7.48
CA MET A 224 16.45 19.26 -6.89
C MET A 224 15.41 18.76 -5.88
N VAL A 225 14.63 17.74 -6.27
CA VAL A 225 13.62 17.16 -5.38
C VAL A 225 14.25 16.57 -4.12
N ARG A 226 15.38 15.86 -4.24
CA ARG A 226 16.11 15.31 -3.08
C ARG A 226 16.66 16.41 -2.16
N GLU A 227 17.24 17.46 -2.71
CA GLU A 227 17.77 18.60 -1.97
C GLU A 227 16.67 19.31 -1.16
N MET A 228 15.56 19.62 -1.82
CA MET A 228 14.39 20.25 -1.19
C MET A 228 13.77 19.36 -0.10
N THR A 229 13.61 18.06 -0.39
CA THR A 229 13.10 17.08 0.60
C THR A 229 14.01 17.02 1.83
N SER A 230 15.34 17.01 1.60
CA SER A 230 16.34 17.00 2.67
C SER A 230 16.28 18.28 3.52
N CYS A 231 16.10 19.45 2.89
CA CYS A 231 15.97 20.72 3.60
C CYS A 231 14.66 20.79 4.40
N ALA A 232 13.53 20.35 3.83
CA ALA A 232 12.27 20.25 4.55
C ALA A 232 12.37 19.31 5.76
N LYS A 233 13.03 18.15 5.59
CA LYS A 233 13.28 17.21 6.69
C LYS A 233 14.10 17.82 7.84
N LYS A 234 15.04 18.71 7.56
CA LYS A 234 15.80 19.44 8.62
C LYS A 234 14.95 20.41 9.44
N LEU A 235 13.78 20.81 8.94
CA LEU A 235 12.84 21.68 9.67
C LEU A 235 11.92 20.89 10.62
N VAL A 236 11.88 19.55 10.51
CA VAL A 236 11.11 18.72 11.43
C VAL A 236 11.66 18.89 12.86
N ASN A 237 10.77 19.25 13.79
CA ASN A 237 11.13 19.55 15.18
C ASN A 237 12.17 20.67 15.34
N SER A 238 12.29 21.56 14.35
CA SER A 238 13.13 22.76 14.45
C SER A 238 12.37 23.88 15.13
N GLN A 239 13.06 24.66 15.97
CA GLN A 239 12.51 25.88 16.56
C GLN A 239 12.46 27.04 15.54
N MET A 240 13.30 27.00 14.51
CA MET A 240 13.43 28.07 13.52
C MET A 240 12.13 28.23 12.73
N PHE A 241 11.46 29.38 12.88
CA PHE A 241 10.14 29.71 12.30
C PHE A 241 8.95 28.90 12.81
N SER A 242 9.14 28.08 13.86
CA SER A 242 8.03 27.33 14.46
C SER A 242 6.96 28.26 15.02
N ASP A 243 5.70 27.94 14.75
CA ASP A 243 4.51 28.71 15.13
C ASP A 243 3.46 27.86 15.85
N ILE A 244 3.82 26.60 16.15
CA ILE A 244 3.05 25.66 16.98
C ILE A 244 3.98 24.69 17.73
N VAL A 245 3.52 24.28 18.90
CA VAL A 245 4.20 23.40 19.84
C VAL A 245 3.26 22.25 20.21
N PHE A 246 3.77 21.03 20.23
CA PHE A 246 3.07 19.86 20.73
C PHE A 246 3.71 19.35 22.01
N GLN A 247 2.88 19.01 23.00
CA GLN A 247 3.30 18.33 24.21
C GLN A 247 2.90 16.86 24.11
N ILE A 248 3.90 15.97 24.03
CA ILE A 248 3.73 14.54 23.78
C ILE A 248 4.68 13.79 24.71
N GLU A 249 4.14 12.89 25.55
CA GLU A 249 4.94 12.14 26.56
C GLU A 249 5.82 13.04 27.45
N GLY A 250 5.34 14.24 27.77
CA GLY A 250 6.11 15.24 28.53
C GLY A 250 7.27 15.88 27.76
N ARG A 251 7.46 15.55 26.47
CA ARG A 251 8.40 16.19 25.55
C ARG A 251 7.73 17.32 24.78
N ILE A 252 8.55 18.27 24.35
CA ILE A 252 8.14 19.42 23.53
C ILE A 252 8.57 19.12 22.08
N VAL A 253 7.61 19.18 21.16
CA VAL A 253 7.84 19.02 19.72
C VAL A 253 7.41 20.30 19.02
N MET A 254 8.33 20.97 18.33
CA MET A 254 8.07 22.23 17.61
C MET A 254 7.69 21.93 16.16
N ALA A 255 6.76 22.69 15.58
CA ALA A 255 6.38 22.51 14.18
C ALA A 255 5.89 23.81 13.52
N HIS A 256 5.52 23.69 12.25
CA HIS A 256 5.13 24.78 11.37
C HIS A 256 3.73 24.52 10.81
N LYS A 257 2.75 25.34 11.18
CA LYS A 257 1.35 25.20 10.73
C LYS A 257 1.25 25.10 9.22
N ALA A 258 2.07 25.86 8.48
CA ALA A 258 2.13 25.82 7.01
C ALA A 258 2.31 24.40 6.43
N PHE A 259 3.24 23.60 6.98
CA PHE A 259 3.43 22.21 6.52
C PHE A 259 2.30 21.28 6.97
N LEU A 260 1.75 21.52 8.15
CA LEU A 260 0.71 20.67 8.74
C LEU A 260 -0.62 20.83 8.01
N VAL A 261 -1.13 22.07 7.91
CA VAL A 261 -2.46 22.34 7.36
C VAL A 261 -2.52 22.08 5.86
N ALA A 262 -1.40 22.24 5.14
CA ALA A 262 -1.35 21.87 3.74
C ALA A 262 -1.60 20.37 3.54
N GLN A 263 -1.13 19.52 4.44
CA GLN A 263 -1.13 18.06 4.24
C GLN A 263 -2.17 17.31 5.07
N CYS A 264 -2.84 17.99 6.01
CA CYS A 264 -3.76 17.35 6.94
C CYS A 264 -4.98 18.26 7.19
N GLU A 265 -6.11 17.91 6.57
CA GLU A 265 -7.40 18.61 6.73
C GLU A 265 -7.86 18.67 8.19
N MET A 266 -7.56 17.63 8.98
CA MET A 266 -7.88 17.59 10.41
C MET A 266 -7.10 18.67 11.18
N MET A 267 -5.81 18.84 10.88
CA MET A 267 -4.99 19.90 11.48
C MET A 267 -5.34 21.29 10.94
N GLU A 268 -5.69 21.41 9.66
CA GLU A 268 -6.26 22.64 9.10
C GLU A 268 -7.52 23.05 9.86
N ALA A 269 -8.46 22.12 10.04
CA ALA A 269 -9.67 22.35 10.81
C ALA A 269 -9.35 22.78 12.25
N MET A 270 -8.42 22.08 12.90
CA MET A 270 -8.00 22.34 14.28
C MET A 270 -7.39 23.75 14.45
N PHE A 271 -6.56 24.22 13.51
CA PHE A 271 -5.81 25.47 13.68
C PHE A 271 -6.45 26.69 13.01
N MET A 272 -7.20 26.51 11.92
CA MET A 272 -7.59 27.62 11.05
C MET A 272 -9.07 28.03 11.17
N THR A 273 -9.96 27.11 11.54
CA THR A 273 -11.41 27.38 11.43
C THR A 273 -11.99 28.23 12.56
N GLY A 274 -11.24 28.51 13.63
CA GLY A 274 -11.73 29.32 14.75
C GLY A 274 -12.78 28.63 15.65
N HIS A 275 -13.19 27.41 15.30
CA HIS A 275 -14.22 26.65 16.01
C HIS A 275 -13.68 25.77 17.15
N PHE A 276 -12.37 25.55 17.17
CA PHE A 276 -11.68 24.71 18.15
C PHE A 276 -10.90 25.58 19.13
N LYS A 277 -10.70 25.10 20.37
CA LYS A 277 -9.93 25.85 21.39
C LYS A 277 -8.51 26.13 20.89
N GLU A 278 -7.99 25.23 20.08
CA GLU A 278 -6.65 25.18 19.53
C GLU A 278 -6.40 26.26 18.46
N SER A 279 -7.44 26.87 17.87
CA SER A 279 -7.27 27.89 16.83
C SER A 279 -6.56 29.16 17.33
N GLY A 280 -6.62 29.42 18.64
CA GLY A 280 -5.91 30.53 19.30
C GLY A 280 -4.72 30.10 20.16
N VAL A 281 -4.43 28.79 20.25
CA VAL A 281 -3.44 28.25 21.18
C VAL A 281 -2.21 27.77 20.42
N GLN A 282 -1.02 28.11 20.93
CA GLN A 282 0.26 27.69 20.34
C GLN A 282 0.74 26.33 20.86
N VAL A 283 0.14 25.78 21.91
CA VAL A 283 0.51 24.51 22.54
C VAL A 283 -0.64 23.51 22.48
N VAL A 284 -0.42 22.36 21.83
CA VAL A 284 -1.40 21.28 21.69
C VAL A 284 -0.89 20.04 22.41
N GLU A 285 -1.69 19.45 23.29
CA GLU A 285 -1.33 18.23 24.02
C GLU A 285 -1.96 17.01 23.36
N PHE A 286 -1.14 16.00 23.03
CA PHE A 286 -1.62 14.68 22.64
C PHE A 286 -1.30 13.67 23.74
N LYS A 287 -2.36 13.03 24.26
CA LYS A 287 -2.25 11.94 25.25
C LYS A 287 -2.11 10.61 24.53
N ASP A 288 -1.46 9.65 25.18
CA ASP A 288 -1.32 8.27 24.70
C ASP A 288 -0.73 8.15 23.29
N THR A 289 0.18 9.06 22.93
CA THR A 289 0.83 9.14 21.62
C THR A 289 2.34 8.99 21.79
N SER A 290 2.96 8.06 21.07
CA SER A 290 4.42 7.93 21.03
C SER A 290 5.05 9.17 20.37
N CYS A 291 6.00 9.80 21.06
CA CYS A 291 6.73 10.94 20.52
C CYS A 291 7.50 10.57 19.24
N ASP A 292 8.06 9.36 19.19
CA ASP A 292 8.85 8.90 18.05
C ASP A 292 7.95 8.67 16.82
N ALA A 293 6.79 8.03 17.01
CA ALA A 293 5.79 7.86 15.95
C ALA A 293 5.26 9.21 15.43
N PHE A 294 5.00 10.16 16.32
CA PHE A 294 4.57 11.51 15.93
C PHE A 294 5.62 12.23 15.09
N LEU A 295 6.91 12.11 15.43
CA LEU A 295 8.00 12.68 14.62
C LEU A 295 8.07 12.06 13.21
N LYS A 296 7.75 10.76 13.05
CA LYS A 296 7.65 10.12 11.73
C LYS A 296 6.48 10.68 10.92
N VAL A 297 5.33 10.91 11.57
CA VAL A 297 4.18 11.56 10.93
C VAL A 297 4.54 12.99 10.51
N LEU A 298 5.23 13.76 11.35
CA LEU A 298 5.74 15.07 10.97
C LEU A 298 6.70 14.99 9.78
N GLU A 299 7.64 14.04 9.76
CA GLU A 299 8.51 13.83 8.61
C GLU A 299 7.71 13.59 7.33
N TYR A 300 6.65 12.79 7.38
CA TYR A 300 5.74 12.59 6.25
C TYR A 300 5.07 13.90 5.80
N LEU A 301 4.54 14.69 6.73
CA LEU A 301 3.87 15.97 6.42
C LEU A 301 4.84 17.03 5.86
N TYR A 302 6.14 16.94 6.15
CA TYR A 302 7.14 17.89 5.65
C TYR A 302 7.78 17.46 4.33
N THR A 303 7.66 16.19 3.95
CA THR A 303 8.40 15.64 2.80
C THR A 303 7.48 15.06 1.73
N GLY A 304 6.24 14.70 2.09
CA GLY A 304 5.33 13.92 1.24
C GLY A 304 5.80 12.49 0.98
N GLN A 305 6.91 12.06 1.60
CA GLN A 305 7.55 10.76 1.42
C GLN A 305 7.29 9.87 2.64
N CYS A 306 7.28 8.56 2.42
CA CYS A 306 7.23 7.61 3.52
C CYS A 306 8.49 7.77 4.38
N PRO A 307 8.36 8.00 5.71
CA PRO A 307 9.52 8.03 6.58
C PRO A 307 10.16 6.64 6.65
N SER A 308 11.41 6.58 7.13
CA SER A 308 12.04 5.30 7.45
C SER A 308 11.40 4.74 8.72
N LEU A 309 10.76 3.57 8.62
CA LEU A 309 10.05 2.89 9.70
C LEU A 309 10.69 1.52 9.97
N CYS A 310 10.91 1.18 11.24
CA CYS A 310 11.17 -0.20 11.65
C CYS A 310 9.84 -0.89 11.99
N VAL A 311 9.85 -2.22 12.12
CA VAL A 311 8.64 -3.02 12.40
C VAL A 311 7.87 -2.52 13.62
N ASP A 312 8.59 -2.13 14.68
CA ASP A 312 7.99 -1.64 15.92
C ASP A 312 7.28 -0.29 15.73
N ASP A 313 7.79 0.59 14.86
CA ASP A 313 7.22 1.92 14.61
C ASP A 313 5.96 1.89 13.74
N ILE A 314 5.81 0.89 12.85
CA ILE A 314 4.81 0.94 11.78
C ILE A 314 3.39 1.00 12.33
N ILE A 315 3.09 0.26 13.40
CA ILE A 315 1.75 0.22 14.00
C ILE A 315 1.40 1.57 14.63
N ASP A 316 2.29 2.14 15.43
CA ASP A 316 2.06 3.44 16.06
C ASP A 316 1.90 4.55 15.00
N VAL A 317 2.71 4.51 13.94
CA VAL A 317 2.60 5.45 12.83
C VAL A 317 1.32 5.24 12.04
N MET A 318 0.88 4.00 11.83
CA MET A 318 -0.39 3.68 11.18
C MET A 318 -1.58 4.16 12.02
N ALA A 319 -1.51 4.01 13.35
CA ALA A 319 -2.51 4.49 14.29
C ALA A 319 -2.67 6.02 14.19
N LEU A 320 -1.55 6.75 14.24
CA LEU A 320 -1.54 8.21 14.08
C LEU A 320 -1.96 8.64 12.67
N ALA A 321 -1.55 7.93 11.63
CA ALA A 321 -1.96 8.22 10.27
C ALA A 321 -3.48 8.11 10.11
N ASN A 322 -4.12 7.07 10.67
CA ASN A 322 -5.57 6.96 10.70
C ASN A 322 -6.21 8.10 11.52
N PHE A 323 -5.66 8.41 12.71
CA PHE A 323 -6.15 9.51 13.55
C PHE A 323 -6.14 10.87 12.83
N PHE A 324 -5.06 11.18 12.10
CA PHE A 324 -4.92 12.40 11.30
C PHE A 324 -5.54 12.30 9.90
N CYS A 325 -6.25 11.21 9.60
CA CYS A 325 -6.88 10.95 8.30
C CYS A 325 -5.91 10.95 7.10
N LEU A 326 -4.65 10.57 7.32
CA LEU A 326 -3.59 10.48 6.31
C LEU A 326 -3.67 9.14 5.57
N THR A 327 -4.70 8.97 4.74
CA THR A 327 -5.03 7.71 4.05
C THR A 327 -3.88 7.11 3.25
N ARG A 328 -3.09 7.94 2.57
CA ARG A 328 -1.90 7.49 1.83
C ARG A 328 -0.79 6.96 2.75
N LEU A 329 -0.61 7.53 3.94
CA LEU A 329 0.36 7.04 4.92
C LEU A 329 -0.10 5.71 5.52
N VAL A 330 -1.40 5.53 5.78
CA VAL A 330 -1.97 4.23 6.15
C VAL A 330 -1.63 3.18 5.08
N ALA A 331 -1.91 3.47 3.80
CA ALA A 331 -1.60 2.56 2.69
C ALA A 331 -0.10 2.22 2.56
N LEU A 332 0.78 3.17 2.87
CA LEU A 332 2.22 2.93 2.92
C LEU A 332 2.60 1.97 4.05
N CYS A 333 2.05 2.17 5.26
CA CYS A 333 2.24 1.26 6.40
C CYS A 333 1.74 -0.16 6.08
N GLU A 334 0.55 -0.28 5.48
CA GLU A 334 -0.01 -1.57 5.03
C GLU A 334 0.95 -2.28 4.06
N GLN A 335 1.47 -1.55 3.09
CA GLN A 335 2.40 -2.10 2.10
C GLN A 335 3.71 -2.56 2.74
N LEU A 336 4.23 -1.83 3.72
CA LEU A 336 5.46 -2.19 4.44
C LEU A 336 5.26 -3.47 5.26
N ILE A 337 4.19 -3.55 6.05
CA ILE A 337 3.86 -4.75 6.84
C ILE A 337 3.74 -5.98 5.93
N ILE A 338 3.01 -5.86 4.83
CA ILE A 338 2.80 -6.99 3.91
C ILE A 338 4.11 -7.42 3.25
N LYS A 339 4.97 -6.48 2.87
CA LYS A 339 6.30 -6.80 2.31
C LYS A 339 7.16 -7.56 3.33
N GLU A 340 7.20 -7.12 4.58
CA GLU A 340 7.94 -7.81 5.65
C GLU A 340 7.40 -9.22 5.89
N LEU A 341 6.08 -9.38 5.97
CA LEU A 341 5.44 -10.69 6.09
C LEU A 341 5.77 -11.62 4.91
N GLN A 342 5.73 -11.10 3.68
CA GLN A 342 6.09 -11.85 2.47
C GLN A 342 7.55 -12.31 2.49
N VAL A 343 8.47 -11.46 2.96
CA VAL A 343 9.88 -11.82 3.13
C VAL A 343 10.03 -12.93 4.17
N ALA A 344 9.36 -12.83 5.31
CA ALA A 344 9.38 -13.87 6.35
C ALA A 344 8.80 -15.21 5.86
N MET A 345 7.71 -15.17 5.08
CA MET A 345 7.06 -16.34 4.48
C MET A 345 7.97 -17.12 3.51
N ALA A 346 8.96 -16.47 2.89
CA ALA A 346 9.87 -17.13 1.97
C ALA A 346 10.73 -18.22 2.64
N THR A 347 10.93 -18.13 3.96
CA THR A 347 11.67 -19.13 4.73
C THR A 347 10.74 -20.23 5.28
N ASN A 348 9.63 -19.83 5.89
CA ASN A 348 8.60 -20.72 6.41
C ASN A 348 7.25 -20.00 6.36
N GLU A 349 6.40 -20.39 5.42
CA GLU A 349 5.10 -19.78 5.17
C GLU A 349 4.21 -19.73 6.43
N MET A 350 4.32 -20.72 7.33
CA MET A 350 3.49 -20.81 8.54
C MET A 350 4.13 -20.15 9.79
N ALA A 351 5.37 -19.64 9.69
CA ALA A 351 6.02 -18.97 10.83
C ALA A 351 5.33 -17.65 11.20
N VAL A 352 4.76 -16.97 10.21
CA VAL A 352 4.10 -15.66 10.38
C VAL A 352 2.64 -15.77 10.86
N ALA A 353 2.15 -16.97 11.17
CA ALA A 353 0.72 -17.19 11.44
C ALA A 353 0.22 -16.43 12.69
N GLU A 354 1.05 -16.31 13.73
CA GLU A 354 0.69 -15.54 14.93
C GLU A 354 0.73 -14.04 14.64
N ASP A 355 1.80 -13.57 13.98
CA ASP A 355 1.95 -12.17 13.60
C ASP A 355 0.79 -11.69 12.71
N ILE A 356 0.36 -12.49 11.74
CA ILE A 356 -0.77 -12.16 10.85
C ILE A 356 -2.08 -12.01 11.63
N ILE A 357 -2.30 -12.80 12.67
CA ILE A 357 -3.49 -12.64 13.51
C ILE A 357 -3.37 -11.36 14.35
N GLY A 358 -2.19 -11.03 14.87
CA GLY A 358 -1.93 -9.75 15.54
C GLY A 358 -2.20 -8.57 14.62
N TYR A 359 -1.59 -8.56 13.42
CA TYR A 359 -1.78 -7.52 12.42
C TYR A 359 -3.22 -7.41 11.92
N LEU A 360 -4.00 -8.51 11.90
CA LEU A 360 -5.43 -8.43 11.59
C LEU A 360 -6.18 -7.56 12.61
N LEU A 361 -5.89 -7.73 13.90
CA LEU A 361 -6.53 -6.95 14.95
C LEU A 361 -6.12 -5.48 14.88
N GLU A 362 -4.82 -5.21 14.70
CA GLU A 362 -4.32 -3.84 14.54
C GLU A 362 -4.89 -3.16 13.29
N ALA A 363 -5.00 -3.90 12.18
CA ALA A 363 -5.59 -3.39 10.96
C ALA A 363 -7.05 -2.97 11.13
N GLN A 364 -7.83 -3.75 11.89
CA GLN A 364 -9.22 -3.44 12.19
C GLN A 364 -9.37 -2.22 13.11
N ILE A 365 -8.49 -2.08 14.11
CA ILE A 365 -8.50 -0.93 15.03
C ILE A 365 -8.14 0.36 14.28
N HIS A 366 -7.19 0.30 13.34
CA HIS A 366 -6.66 1.45 12.64
C HIS A 366 -7.23 1.65 11.22
N ASN A 367 -8.34 0.99 10.89
CA ASN A 367 -9.01 1.07 9.59
C ASN A 367 -8.08 0.80 8.38
N ALA A 368 -7.10 -0.08 8.56
CA ALA A 368 -6.17 -0.50 7.51
C ALA A 368 -6.80 -1.63 6.67
N THR A 369 -7.72 -1.24 5.79
CA THR A 369 -8.59 -2.17 5.05
C THR A 369 -7.87 -3.11 4.07
N GLN A 370 -6.75 -2.69 3.48
CA GLN A 370 -5.97 -3.54 2.56
C GLN A 370 -5.20 -4.60 3.35
N LEU A 371 -4.61 -4.22 4.49
CA LEU A 371 -3.95 -5.15 5.40
C LEU A 371 -4.94 -6.14 6.02
N GLU A 372 -6.10 -5.66 6.48
CA GLU A 372 -7.18 -6.53 6.95
C GLU A 372 -7.56 -7.57 5.89
N ALA A 373 -7.84 -7.13 4.66
CA ALA A 373 -8.22 -8.02 3.57
C ALA A 373 -7.13 -9.06 3.26
N TRP A 374 -5.86 -8.66 3.32
CA TRP A 374 -4.71 -9.53 3.10
C TRP A 374 -4.54 -10.56 4.22
N CYS A 375 -4.64 -10.15 5.48
CA CYS A 375 -4.58 -11.05 6.63
C CYS A 375 -5.75 -12.06 6.61
N ILE A 376 -6.98 -11.62 6.34
CA ILE A 376 -8.13 -12.52 6.18
C ILE A 376 -7.90 -13.53 5.06
N HIS A 377 -7.34 -13.08 3.93
CA HIS A 377 -7.01 -13.97 2.82
C HIS A 377 -6.00 -15.04 3.23
N PHE A 378 -4.90 -14.66 3.89
CA PHE A 378 -3.90 -15.61 4.37
C PHE A 378 -4.51 -16.61 5.35
N ILE A 379 -5.30 -16.12 6.32
CA ILE A 379 -5.91 -16.98 7.33
C ILE A 379 -6.90 -17.96 6.70
N ALA A 380 -7.74 -17.48 5.80
CA ALA A 380 -8.73 -18.30 5.12
C ALA A 380 -8.09 -19.38 4.25
N THR A 381 -6.98 -19.07 3.58
CA THR A 381 -6.30 -20.02 2.69
C THR A 381 -5.36 -20.98 3.39
N HIS A 382 -5.05 -20.74 4.66
CA HIS A 382 -4.28 -21.63 5.54
C HIS A 382 -5.09 -22.13 6.75
N TYR A 383 -6.41 -22.06 6.67
CA TYR A 383 -7.32 -22.21 7.81
C TYR A 383 -7.05 -23.46 8.65
N ASN A 384 -6.90 -24.62 8.00
CA ASN A 384 -6.67 -25.90 8.70
C ASN A 384 -5.30 -25.96 9.41
N ALA A 385 -4.28 -25.30 8.86
CA ALA A 385 -2.97 -25.23 9.50
C ALA A 385 -2.99 -24.28 10.69
N ILE A 386 -3.60 -23.09 10.51
CA ILE A 386 -3.71 -22.08 11.57
C ILE A 386 -4.59 -22.58 12.72
N CYS A 387 -5.70 -23.28 12.45
CA CYS A 387 -6.51 -23.87 13.52
C CYS A 387 -5.75 -24.93 14.35
N ARG A 388 -4.74 -25.57 13.77
CA ARG A 388 -3.88 -26.54 14.48
C ARG A 388 -2.78 -25.85 15.28
N GLN A 389 -2.16 -24.81 14.72
CA GLN A 389 -1.05 -24.09 15.34
C GLN A 389 -1.54 -23.09 16.41
N CYS A 390 -2.60 -22.33 16.11
CA CYS A 390 -3.06 -21.18 16.90
C CYS A 390 -4.58 -21.25 17.23
N PRO A 391 -5.10 -22.34 17.81
CA PRO A 391 -6.55 -22.53 18.02
C PRO A 391 -7.20 -21.50 18.94
N LYS A 392 -6.45 -20.95 19.91
CA LYS A 392 -6.96 -19.95 20.86
C LYS A 392 -7.17 -18.60 20.18
N HIS A 393 -6.20 -18.16 19.39
CA HIS A 393 -6.25 -16.88 18.68
C HIS A 393 -7.43 -16.80 17.71
N ILE A 394 -7.67 -17.85 16.92
CA ILE A 394 -8.81 -17.91 15.99
C ILE A 394 -10.15 -17.85 16.73
N LYS A 395 -10.30 -18.55 17.87
CA LYS A 395 -11.55 -18.55 18.63
C LYS A 395 -11.89 -17.20 19.26
N ASN A 396 -10.89 -16.36 19.46
CA ASN A 396 -11.07 -15.03 20.05
C ASN A 396 -11.42 -13.96 19.01
N LEU A 397 -11.35 -14.27 17.71
CA LEU A 397 -11.80 -13.36 16.66
C LEU A 397 -13.32 -13.13 16.76
N ASP A 398 -13.77 -11.94 16.38
CA ASP A 398 -15.18 -11.62 16.38
C ASP A 398 -15.97 -12.44 15.35
N SER A 399 -17.29 -12.50 15.54
CA SER A 399 -18.16 -13.35 14.72
C SER A 399 -18.25 -12.92 13.24
N LEU A 400 -18.03 -11.64 12.92
CA LEU A 400 -18.09 -11.15 11.54
C LEU A 400 -16.79 -11.50 10.80
N THR A 401 -15.65 -11.35 11.46
CA THR A 401 -14.35 -11.77 10.94
C THR A 401 -14.31 -13.27 10.68
N LEU A 402 -14.79 -14.08 11.64
CA LEU A 402 -14.87 -15.54 11.46
C LEU A 402 -15.74 -15.94 10.26
N LYS A 403 -16.92 -15.32 10.09
CA LYS A 403 -17.78 -15.56 8.92
C LYS A 403 -17.08 -15.18 7.61
N SER A 404 -16.32 -14.08 7.60
CA SER A 404 -15.55 -13.64 6.44
C SER A 404 -14.43 -14.62 6.08
N ILE A 405 -13.73 -15.16 7.08
CA ILE A 405 -12.71 -16.20 6.92
C ILE A 405 -13.34 -17.50 6.40
N GLU A 406 -14.43 -17.96 7.03
CA GLU A 406 -15.13 -19.20 6.65
C GLU A 406 -15.65 -19.16 5.20
N LYS A 407 -16.18 -18.01 4.76
CA LYS A 407 -16.66 -17.81 3.39
C LYS A 407 -15.53 -17.95 2.36
N LYS A 408 -14.32 -17.54 2.70
CA LYS A 408 -13.13 -17.57 1.83
C LYS A 408 -12.24 -18.79 2.07
N ARG A 409 -12.67 -19.71 2.95
CA ARG A 409 -11.85 -20.82 3.44
C ARG A 409 -11.40 -21.74 2.32
N TRP A 410 -10.12 -22.06 2.33
CA TRP A 410 -9.51 -23.04 1.46
C TRP A 410 -8.68 -24.08 2.28
N PRO A 411 -8.78 -25.38 1.96
CA PRO A 411 -9.75 -25.99 1.06
C PRO A 411 -11.20 -25.82 1.55
N PRO A 412 -12.20 -25.76 0.65
CA PRO A 412 -13.59 -25.64 1.04
C PRO A 412 -14.07 -26.84 1.89
N PRO A 413 -15.00 -26.65 2.85
CA PRO A 413 -15.48 -27.73 3.71
C PRO A 413 -16.05 -28.94 2.95
N TRP A 414 -16.77 -28.71 1.86
CA TRP A 414 -17.32 -29.79 1.03
C TRP A 414 -16.21 -30.65 0.40
N TYR A 415 -15.07 -30.05 0.01
CA TYR A 415 -13.93 -30.78 -0.57
C TYR A 415 -13.33 -31.72 0.47
N ILE A 416 -13.17 -31.26 1.72
CA ILE A 416 -12.63 -32.08 2.81
C ILE A 416 -13.48 -33.34 2.99
N LEU A 417 -14.81 -33.17 3.05
CA LEU A 417 -15.74 -34.31 3.17
C LEU A 417 -15.64 -35.27 1.98
N GLU A 418 -15.50 -34.75 0.76
CA GLU A 418 -15.36 -35.60 -0.42
C GLU A 418 -14.00 -36.29 -0.51
N ALA A 419 -12.93 -35.65 -0.06
CA ALA A 419 -11.58 -36.21 -0.01
C ALA A 419 -11.51 -37.36 1.00
N ASP A 420 -12.07 -37.18 2.20
CA ASP A 420 -12.16 -38.23 3.21
C ASP A 420 -12.95 -39.44 2.70
N TRP A 421 -14.07 -39.19 2.01
CA TRP A 421 -14.85 -40.24 1.37
C TRP A 421 -14.04 -40.97 0.29
N PHE A 422 -13.35 -40.22 -0.59
CA PHE A 422 -12.55 -40.78 -1.67
C PHE A 422 -11.41 -41.65 -1.15
N GLU A 423 -10.71 -41.19 -0.11
CA GLU A 423 -9.67 -41.98 0.55
C GLU A 423 -10.21 -43.29 1.12
N LYS A 424 -11.35 -43.22 1.83
CA LYS A 424 -11.99 -44.41 2.40
C LYS A 424 -12.42 -45.40 1.31
N ALA A 425 -13.10 -44.92 0.26
CA ALA A 425 -13.54 -45.74 -0.86
C ALA A 425 -12.37 -46.39 -1.61
N THR A 426 -11.26 -45.67 -1.76
CA THR A 426 -10.03 -46.19 -2.39
C THR A 426 -9.41 -47.32 -1.55
N ARG A 427 -9.31 -47.13 -0.22
CA ARG A 427 -8.83 -48.18 0.70
C ARG A 427 -9.71 -49.43 0.67
N GLU A 428 -11.02 -49.26 0.65
CA GLU A 428 -11.98 -50.38 0.54
C GLU A 428 -11.77 -51.15 -0.77
N LEU A 429 -11.65 -50.44 -1.91
CA LEU A 429 -11.41 -51.05 -3.21
C LEU A 429 -10.08 -51.82 -3.27
N ASP A 430 -9.02 -51.29 -2.66
CA ASP A 430 -7.72 -51.95 -2.63
C ASP A 430 -7.73 -53.20 -1.73
N ASN A 431 -8.45 -53.15 -0.61
CA ASN A 431 -8.71 -54.31 0.24
C ASN A 431 -9.49 -55.40 -0.51
N GLU A 432 -10.51 -55.04 -1.29
CA GLU A 432 -11.28 -55.98 -2.12
C GLU A 432 -10.40 -56.65 -3.19
N LYS A 433 -9.57 -55.86 -3.90
CA LYS A 433 -8.62 -56.38 -4.89
C LYS A 433 -7.62 -57.35 -4.24
N ALA A 434 -7.11 -57.02 -3.06
CA ALA A 434 -6.20 -57.89 -2.30
C ALA A 434 -6.88 -59.21 -1.91
N ALA A 435 -8.12 -59.14 -1.41
CA ALA A 435 -8.93 -60.32 -1.10
C ALA A 435 -9.23 -61.18 -2.33
N GLU A 436 -9.52 -60.57 -3.49
CA GLU A 436 -9.77 -61.30 -4.74
C GLU A 436 -8.50 -62.02 -5.25
N LYS A 437 -7.33 -61.36 -5.17
CA LYS A 437 -6.03 -61.98 -5.48
C LYS A 437 -5.78 -63.20 -4.59
N LEU A 438 -5.99 -63.08 -3.29
CA LEU A 438 -5.86 -64.19 -2.34
C LEU A 438 -6.80 -65.36 -2.70
N ARG A 439 -8.08 -65.08 -2.99
CA ARG A 439 -9.05 -66.11 -3.42
C ARG A 439 -8.64 -66.82 -4.71
N LYS A 440 -8.11 -66.10 -5.70
CA LYS A 440 -7.62 -66.69 -6.96
C LYS A 440 -6.40 -67.58 -6.73
N SER A 441 -5.44 -67.13 -5.92
CA SER A 441 -4.27 -67.93 -5.54
C SER A 441 -4.66 -69.21 -4.78
N SER A 442 -5.58 -69.13 -3.82
CA SER A 442 -6.07 -70.31 -3.09
C SER A 442 -6.82 -71.30 -4.00
N LYS A 443 -7.60 -70.81 -4.98
CA LYS A 443 -8.25 -71.66 -5.99
C LYS A 443 -7.22 -72.35 -6.90
N HIS A 444 -6.17 -71.64 -7.33
CA HIS A 444 -5.11 -72.20 -8.15
C HIS A 444 -4.31 -73.30 -7.42
N ILE A 445 -4.03 -73.10 -6.13
CA ILE A 445 -3.39 -74.10 -5.26
C ILE A 445 -4.28 -75.35 -5.10
N ARG A 446 -5.60 -75.16 -4.87
CA ARG A 446 -6.55 -76.29 -4.79
C ARG A 446 -6.68 -77.05 -6.12
N HIS A 447 -6.62 -76.37 -7.25
CA HIS A 447 -6.69 -77.00 -8.57
C HIS A 447 -5.42 -77.79 -8.91
N LYS A 448 -4.23 -77.27 -8.54
CA LYS A 448 -2.96 -78.02 -8.66
C LYS A 448 -2.96 -79.28 -7.78
N ARG A 449 -3.46 -79.19 -6.54
CA ARG A 449 -3.56 -80.36 -5.63
C ARG A 449 -4.53 -81.43 -6.12
N LYS A 450 -5.58 -81.07 -6.87
CA LYS A 450 -6.50 -82.06 -7.49
C LYS A 450 -5.93 -82.73 -8.74
N CYS A 451 -5.05 -82.07 -9.49
CA CYS A 451 -4.39 -82.65 -10.66
C CYS A 451 -3.17 -83.53 -10.31
N SER A 452 -2.63 -83.42 -9.09
CA SER A 452 -1.53 -84.27 -8.61
C SER A 452 -1.98 -85.59 -7.95
N CYS A 453 -3.29 -85.91 -7.99
CA CYS A 453 -3.87 -87.14 -7.44
C CYS A 453 -4.48 -88.04 -8.54
N LEU A 454 -4.03 -87.88 -9.80
CA LEU A 454 -4.33 -88.76 -10.93
C LEU A 454 -3.06 -89.43 -11.43
#